data_AF-A0A833CGH6-F1
#
_entry.id   AF-A0A833CGH6-F1
#
_cell.length_a   1.000
_cell.length_b   1.000
_cell.length_c   1.000
_cell.angle_alpha   90.00
_cell.angle_beta   90.00
_cell.angle_gamma   90.00
#
_symmetry.space_group_name_H-M   'P 1'
#
loop_
_entity.id
_entity.type
_entity.pdbx_description
1 polymer ?
#
loop_
_entity_poly.entity_id
_entity_poly.type
_entity_poly.pdbx_seq_one_letter_code
_entity_poly.pdbx_strand_id
1 'polypeptide(L)' 'MNIKSLLLGSAAALVAASGAQAADAIVAPEPEAVEYVRVCDAYGAGYFYIPGTETCLRIHGYVRYDATG' A
#
# COMPACT_ATOMS: atom_id res chain seq x y z
N MET A 1 24.66 -57.11 5.48
CA MET A 1 24.96 -55.94 4.63
C MET A 1 23.69 -55.11 4.39
N ASN A 2 23.04 -54.58 5.44
CA ASN A 2 21.75 -53.87 5.27
C ASN A 2 21.67 -52.53 6.03
N ILE A 3 22.65 -52.21 6.87
CA ILE A 3 22.68 -50.95 7.64
C ILE A 3 23.25 -49.81 6.80
N LYS A 4 24.26 -50.10 5.96
CA LYS A 4 24.89 -49.10 5.08
C LYS A 4 23.92 -48.54 4.05
N SER A 5 23.08 -49.39 3.45
CA SER A 5 22.07 -48.96 2.46
C SER A 5 20.95 -48.14 3.10
N LEU A 6 20.54 -48.46 4.32
CA LEU A 6 19.55 -47.71 5.10
C LEU A 6 20.07 -46.30 5.43
N LEU A 7 21.32 -46.19 5.85
CA LEU A 7 21.95 -44.89 6.15
C LEU A 7 22.11 -44.02 4.90
N LEU A 8 22.52 -44.61 3.77
CA LEU A 8 22.65 -43.90 2.49
C LEU A 8 21.29 -43.46 1.93
N GLY A 9 20.25 -44.28 2.09
CA GLY A 9 18.88 -43.94 1.67
C GLY A 9 18.27 -42.79 2.49
N SER A 10 18.47 -42.78 3.81
CA SER A 10 17.97 -41.71 4.69
C SER A 10 18.64 -40.36 4.43
N ALA A 11 19.93 -40.35 4.11
CA ALA A 11 20.64 -39.12 3.77
C ALA A 11 20.12 -38.49 2.45
N ALA A 12 19.80 -39.31 1.45
CA ALA A 12 19.26 -38.84 0.18
C ALA A 12 17.87 -38.20 0.33
N ALA A 13 17.01 -38.75 1.20
CA ALA A 13 15.68 -38.21 1.46
C ALA A 13 15.72 -36.81 2.11
N LEU A 14 16.69 -36.57 2.99
CA LEU A 14 16.86 -35.28 3.66
C LEU A 14 17.33 -34.18 2.69
N VAL A 15 18.16 -34.51 1.72
CA VAL A 15 18.65 -33.56 0.69
C VAL A 15 17.57 -33.26 -0.35
N ALA A 16 16.71 -34.22 -0.68
CA ALA A 16 15.59 -33.98 -1.60
C ALA A 16 14.48 -33.09 -1.01
N ALA A 17 14.36 -33.04 0.32
CA ALA A 17 13.34 -32.25 1.01
C ALA A 17 13.73 -30.77 1.24
N SER A 18 15.00 -30.40 1.03
CA SER A 18 15.48 -29.02 1.22
C SER A 18 15.27 -28.13 -0.02
N GLY A 19 14.17 -28.32 -0.74
CA GLY A 19 13.71 -27.37 -1.75
C GLY A 19 12.87 -26.30 -1.08
N ALA A 20 13.50 -25.31 -0.44
CA ALA A 20 12.81 -24.09 -0.02
C ALA A 20 12.38 -23.32 -1.28
N GLN A 21 11.19 -23.63 -1.80
CA GLN A 21 10.50 -22.79 -2.77
C GLN A 21 10.02 -21.54 -2.03
N ALA A 22 10.91 -20.57 -1.87
CA ALA A 22 10.52 -19.20 -1.54
C ALA A 22 9.81 -18.64 -2.78
N ALA A 23 8.52 -18.95 -2.92
CA ALA A 23 7.65 -18.15 -3.74
C ALA A 23 7.47 -16.84 -2.97
N ASP A 24 8.21 -15.80 -3.38
CA ASP A 24 7.87 -14.44 -3.00
C ASP A 24 6.41 -14.23 -3.39
N ALA A 25 5.53 -14.25 -2.38
CA ALA A 25 4.14 -13.91 -2.57
C ALA A 25 4.15 -12.49 -3.12
N ILE A 26 3.82 -12.34 -4.40
CA ILE A 26 3.53 -11.05 -5.01
C ILE A 26 2.25 -10.58 -4.32
N VAL A 27 2.40 -9.98 -3.14
CA VAL A 27 1.35 -9.21 -2.49
C VAL A 27 1.21 -8.00 -3.39
N ALA A 28 0.26 -8.07 -4.31
CA ALA A 28 -0.22 -6.89 -5.02
C ALA A 28 -0.60 -5.88 -3.93
N PRO A 29 0.01 -4.69 -3.87
CA PRO A 29 -0.45 -3.66 -2.97
C PRO A 29 -1.87 -3.33 -3.42
N GLU A 30 -2.87 -3.78 -2.65
CA GLU A 30 -4.25 -3.33 -2.79
C GLU A 30 -4.19 -1.80 -2.74
N PRO A 31 -4.65 -1.07 -3.76
CA PRO A 31 -4.52 0.37 -3.79
C PRO A 31 -5.37 0.94 -2.65
N GLU A 32 -4.69 1.29 -1.56
CA GLU A 32 -5.30 1.93 -0.41
C GLU A 32 -5.99 3.18 -0.93
N ALA A 33 -7.29 3.30 -0.65
CA ALA A 33 -8.09 4.45 -1.08
C ALA A 33 -7.45 5.70 -0.47
N VAL A 34 -6.63 6.37 -1.27
CA VAL A 34 -5.93 7.57 -0.85
C VAL A 34 -6.98 8.64 -0.66
N GLU A 35 -7.31 8.91 0.61
CA GLU A 35 -8.25 9.96 0.99
C GLU A 35 -7.59 11.32 0.75
N TYR A 36 -7.65 11.77 -0.50
CA TYR A 36 -7.03 13.03 -0.94
C TYR A 36 -7.67 14.27 -0.31
N VAL A 37 -8.88 14.15 0.21
CA VAL A 37 -9.64 15.29 0.74
C VAL A 37 -9.95 15.05 2.21
N ARG A 38 -9.07 15.57 3.07
CA ARG A 38 -9.27 15.59 4.52
C ARG A 38 -9.90 16.92 4.93
N VAL A 39 -10.93 16.85 5.77
CA VAL A 39 -11.56 18.05 6.35
C VAL A 39 -10.59 18.71 7.35
N CYS A 40 -10.45 20.03 7.28
CA CYS A 40 -9.69 20.81 8.25
C CYS A 40 -10.61 21.39 9.33
N ASP A 41 -10.58 20.79 10.52
CA ASP A 41 -11.44 21.18 11.65
C ASP A 41 -11.01 22.50 12.31
N ALA A 42 -9.77 22.95 12.09
CA ALA A 42 -9.23 24.16 12.72
C ALA A 42 -9.96 25.46 12.30
N TYR A 43 -10.46 25.52 11.06
CA TYR A 43 -11.16 26.70 10.53
C TYR A 43 -12.65 26.46 10.29
N GLY A 44 -13.12 25.23 10.49
CA GLY A 44 -14.52 24.84 10.33
C GLY A 44 -14.91 24.46 8.91
N ALA A 45 -16.22 24.45 8.65
CA ALA A 45 -16.79 23.90 7.43
C ALA A 45 -16.26 24.57 6.15
N GLY A 46 -15.97 23.74 5.14
CA GLY A 46 -15.49 24.18 3.82
C GLY A 46 -13.97 24.38 3.73
N TYR A 47 -13.21 24.10 4.80
CA TYR A 47 -11.75 24.03 4.75
C TYR A 47 -11.26 22.59 4.59
N PHE A 48 -10.23 22.42 3.78
CA PHE A 48 -9.61 21.13 3.46
C PHE A 48 -8.10 21.21 3.65
N TYR A 49 -7.46 20.10 4.00
CA TYR A 49 -6.00 20.05 4.03
C TYR A 49 -5.41 19.91 2.62
N ILE A 50 -4.33 20.64 2.35
CA ILE A 50 -3.51 20.39 1.15
C ILE A 50 -2.77 19.05 1.33
N PRO A 51 -2.90 18.09 0.39
CA PRO A 51 -2.25 16.79 0.50
C PRO A 51 -0.75 16.91 0.81
N GLY A 52 -0.29 16.17 1.82
CA GLY A 52 1.10 16.22 2.27
C GLY A 52 1.46 17.38 3.22
N THR A 53 0.50 18.19 3.65
CA THR A 53 0.73 19.30 4.60
C THR A 53 -0.39 19.42 5.65
N GLU A 54 -0.16 20.21 6.70
CA GLU A 54 -1.19 20.62 7.66
C GLU A 54 -1.81 21.99 7.32
N THR A 55 -1.55 22.48 6.11
CA THR A 55 -2.07 23.78 5.64
C THR A 55 -3.52 23.63 5.22
N CYS A 56 -4.38 24.48 5.78
CA CYS A 56 -5.80 24.51 5.43
C CYS A 56 -6.09 25.46 4.27
N LEU A 57 -6.87 24.99 3.31
CA LEU A 57 -7.27 25.68 2.09
C LEU A 57 -8.80 25.67 1.94
N ARG A 58 -9.38 26.80 1.50
CA ARG A 58 -10.80 26.92 1.15
C ARG A 58 -10.97 27.56 -0.21
N ILE A 59 -11.57 26.81 -1.13
CA ILE A 59 -11.91 27.31 -2.47
C ILE A 59 -13.24 28.07 -2.38
N HIS A 60 -13.20 29.38 -2.64
CA HIS A 60 -14.38 30.24 -2.70
C HIS A 60 -14.11 31.43 -3.61
N GLY A 61 -15.17 32.09 -4.08
CA GLY A 61 -15.05 33.26 -4.95
C GLY A 61 -16.41 33.86 -5.24
N TYR A 62 -16.43 34.92 -6.04
CA TYR A 62 -17.65 35.53 -6.57
C TYR A 62 -17.49 35.71 -8.08
N VAL A 63 -18.60 35.68 -8.81
CA VAL A 63 -18.62 35.93 -10.25
C VAL A 63 -18.90 37.41 -10.48
N ARG A 64 -18.10 38.06 -11.33
CA ARG A 64 -18.39 39.40 -11.87
C ARG A 64 -18.57 39.29 -13.37
N TYR A 65 -19.62 39.93 -13.85
CA TYR A 65 -19.89 40.11 -15.27
C TYR A 65 -20.12 41.60 -15.52
N ASP A 66 -19.47 42.11 -16.56
CA ASP A 66 -19.67 43.47 -17.04
C ASP A 66 -20.64 43.40 -18.24
N ALA A 67 -21.83 43.97 -18.06
CA ALA A 67 -22.93 43.91 -19.01
C ALA A 67 -23.09 45.21 -19.82
N THR A 68 -22.08 46.07 -19.82
CA THR A 68 -22.17 47.36 -20.51
C THR A 68 -21.95 47.17 -22.01
N GLY A 69 -23.02 47.34 -22.78
CA GLY A 69 -23.03 47.37 -24.25
C GLY A 69 -23.84 48.56 -24.74
#